data_AF-A0A930UXB2-F1
#
_entry.id   AF-A0A930UXB2-F1
#
_cell.length_a   1.000
_cell.length_b   1.000
_cell.length_c   1.000
_cell.angle_alpha   90.00
_cell.angle_beta   90.00
_cell.angle_gamma   90.00
#
_symmetry.space_group_name_H-M   'P 1'
#
loop_
_entity.id
_entity.type
_entity.pdbx_description
1 polymer ?
#
loop_
_entity_poly.entity_id
_entity_poly.type
_entity_poly.pdbx_seq_one_letter_code
_entity_poly.pdbx_strand_id
1 'polypeptide(L)'
;MNQVLEEWTASAEHTEQTRTRMSETVTRFVLHATARGVPRLAAASAADAHAFITAPTRHGREPELATRHARRTALRTLYRTARRLRLAAGDPTLDVVLPPRGSRVARPLSDDEITLCRASTRATRGPSASLRATAWALGEATAVSSEITQIRVCDLDDPQNPRRVRLPGTRRHDARTATLTVWGSIILRERAALLQHTYGSEALLAYGGHAPPGGAKAQASVCNALRQVLDSAGLLRESDIRPASLRHWTGRSAYDAGTPVEAVARLLGHRSLDATAEDIALDWRHPSPDPSPAPSPGTAPDPVLMTSAVATCTGSARGASAHADVGPGAAPLGTDRHLSLVTLREDFR
;
A
#
# COMPACT_ATOMS: atom_id res chain seq x y z
N MET A 1 14.55 -28.80 -15.38
CA MET A 1 13.58 -27.81 -14.87
C MET A 1 12.67 -28.45 -13.83
N ASN A 2 11.85 -29.43 -14.22
CA ASN A 2 10.82 -30.04 -13.36
C ASN A 2 11.39 -30.53 -12.02
N GLN A 3 12.53 -31.22 -12.03
CA GLN A 3 13.22 -31.65 -10.81
C GLN A 3 13.58 -30.50 -9.84
N VAL A 4 13.92 -29.30 -10.35
CA VAL A 4 14.19 -28.14 -9.48
C VAL A 4 12.90 -27.58 -8.88
N LEU A 5 11.81 -27.56 -9.65
CA LEU A 5 10.51 -27.08 -9.17
C LEU A 5 9.89 -28.06 -8.16
N GLU A 6 10.08 -29.37 -8.35
CA GLU A 6 9.72 -30.42 -7.40
C GLU A 6 10.47 -30.24 -6.08
N GLU A 7 11.79 -30.05 -6.13
CA GLU A 7 12.63 -29.76 -4.97
C GLU A 7 12.17 -28.50 -4.21
N TRP A 8 11.83 -27.43 -4.93
CA TRP A 8 11.31 -26.20 -4.30
C TRP A 8 9.93 -26.38 -3.68
N THR A 9 9.14 -27.33 -4.19
CA THR A 9 7.81 -27.66 -3.66
C THR A 9 7.90 -28.53 -2.41
N ALA A 10 8.86 -29.44 -2.37
CA ALA A 10 9.15 -30.27 -1.19
C ALA A 10 9.85 -29.48 -0.07
N SER A 11 10.53 -28.37 -0.40
CA SER A 11 11.27 -27.56 0.55
C SER A 11 10.40 -26.51 1.25
N ALA A 12 10.52 -26.42 2.59
CA ALA A 12 9.93 -25.36 3.41
C ALA A 12 10.79 -24.07 3.48
N GLU A 13 11.89 -23.98 2.73
CA GLU A 13 12.83 -22.84 2.77
C GLU A 13 12.19 -21.53 2.26
N HIS A 14 11.13 -21.60 1.46
CA HIS A 14 10.45 -20.45 0.87
C HIS A 14 8.99 -20.39 1.30
N THR A 15 8.51 -19.19 1.63
CA THR A 15 7.06 -18.95 1.74
C THR A 15 6.39 -19.31 0.42
N GLU A 16 5.16 -19.81 0.46
CA GLU A 16 4.38 -20.15 -0.73
C GLU A 16 4.40 -19.03 -1.79
N GLN A 17 4.16 -17.79 -1.38
CA GLN A 17 4.21 -16.61 -2.26
C GLN A 17 5.56 -16.44 -3.00
N THR A 18 6.67 -16.59 -2.28
CA THR A 18 8.02 -16.46 -2.83
C THR A 18 8.29 -17.58 -3.82
N ARG A 19 7.89 -18.81 -3.47
CA ARG A 19 7.98 -20.00 -4.33
C ARG A 19 7.21 -19.79 -5.63
N THR A 20 5.93 -19.42 -5.57
CA THR A 20 5.11 -19.16 -6.77
C THR A 20 5.77 -18.14 -7.70
N ARG A 21 6.19 -16.99 -7.17
CA ARG A 21 6.83 -15.92 -7.97
C ARG A 21 8.17 -16.38 -8.59
N MET A 22 8.98 -17.12 -7.84
CA MET A 22 10.25 -17.65 -8.34
C MET A 22 10.02 -18.68 -9.44
N SER A 23 9.10 -19.62 -9.25
CA SER A 23 8.73 -20.63 -10.24
C SER A 23 8.22 -19.99 -11.54
N GLU A 24 7.31 -19.02 -11.46
CA GLU A 24 6.85 -18.26 -12.64
C GLU A 24 8.00 -17.57 -13.37
N THR A 25 8.93 -16.97 -12.63
CA THR A 25 10.08 -16.27 -13.20
C THR A 25 11.02 -17.23 -13.92
N VAL A 26 11.29 -18.39 -13.32
CA VAL A 26 12.15 -19.42 -13.89
C VAL A 26 11.51 -20.05 -15.12
N THR A 27 10.21 -20.34 -15.11
CA THR A 27 9.48 -20.80 -16.31
C THR A 27 9.62 -19.82 -17.47
N ARG A 28 9.48 -18.51 -17.21
CA ARG A 28 9.70 -17.49 -18.24
C ARG A 28 11.14 -17.45 -18.75
N PHE A 29 12.13 -17.69 -17.89
CA PHE A 29 13.52 -17.76 -18.32
C PHE A 29 13.75 -18.92 -19.30
N VAL A 30 13.23 -20.12 -19.01
CA VAL A 30 13.42 -21.26 -19.93
C VAL A 30 12.70 -21.05 -21.25
N LEU A 31 11.50 -20.45 -21.25
CA LEU A 31 10.83 -20.08 -22.49
C LEU A 31 11.67 -19.06 -23.30
N HIS A 32 12.21 -18.05 -22.62
CA HIS A 32 13.08 -17.05 -23.23
C HIS A 32 14.38 -17.66 -23.81
N ALA A 33 15.04 -18.53 -23.05
CA ALA A 33 16.27 -19.20 -23.48
C ALA A 33 16.01 -20.17 -24.65
N THR A 34 14.93 -20.95 -24.58
CA THR A 34 14.52 -21.86 -25.66
C THR A 34 14.25 -21.10 -26.96
N ALA A 35 13.55 -19.95 -26.88
CA ALA A 35 13.29 -19.10 -28.04
C ALA A 35 14.57 -18.52 -28.67
N ARG A 36 15.68 -18.49 -27.93
CA ARG A 36 17.01 -18.07 -28.40
C ARG A 36 17.91 -19.25 -28.80
N GLY A 37 17.36 -20.46 -28.89
CA GLY A 37 18.11 -21.66 -29.28
C GLY A 37 18.88 -22.34 -28.14
N VAL A 38 18.59 -22.00 -26.88
CA VAL A 38 19.24 -22.56 -25.69
C VAL A 38 18.25 -23.40 -24.87
N PRO A 39 17.95 -24.65 -25.27
CA PRO A 39 16.90 -25.46 -24.64
C PRO A 39 17.34 -26.15 -23.34
N ARG A 40 18.65 -26.11 -23.00
CA ARG A 40 19.21 -26.80 -21.83
C ARG A 40 19.80 -25.78 -20.84
N LEU A 41 19.52 -25.96 -19.55
CA LEU A 41 20.05 -25.09 -18.49
C LEU A 41 21.59 -25.03 -18.48
N ALA A 42 22.25 -26.16 -18.75
CA ALA A 42 23.70 -26.26 -18.80
C ALA A 42 24.33 -25.56 -20.02
N ALA A 43 23.54 -25.24 -21.05
CA ALA A 43 24.00 -24.53 -22.24
C ALA A 43 23.82 -23.00 -22.12
N ALA A 44 23.13 -22.51 -21.08
CA ALA A 44 22.90 -21.09 -20.91
C ALA A 44 24.18 -20.36 -20.49
N SER A 45 24.48 -19.31 -21.23
CA SER A 45 25.62 -18.44 -20.98
C SER A 45 25.25 -17.24 -20.10
N ALA A 46 26.26 -16.49 -19.67
CA ALA A 46 26.05 -15.21 -19.00
C ALA A 46 25.28 -14.20 -19.87
N ALA A 47 25.46 -14.26 -21.20
CA ALA A 47 24.73 -13.41 -22.13
C ALA A 47 23.23 -13.74 -22.15
N ASP A 48 22.86 -15.03 -22.07
CA ASP A 48 21.45 -15.46 -22.03
C ASP A 48 20.76 -15.04 -20.73
N ALA A 49 21.47 -15.20 -19.61
CA ALA A 49 20.99 -14.71 -18.32
C ALA A 49 20.81 -13.20 -18.31
N HIS A 50 21.79 -12.45 -18.83
CA HIS A 50 21.71 -10.99 -18.91
C HIS A 50 20.54 -10.55 -19.80
N ALA A 51 20.41 -11.15 -20.99
CA ALA A 51 19.32 -10.87 -21.93
C ALA A 51 17.94 -11.07 -21.29
N PHE A 52 17.75 -12.16 -20.53
CA PHE A 52 16.49 -12.36 -19.80
C PHE A 52 16.28 -11.35 -18.67
N ILE A 53 17.33 -11.04 -17.90
CA ILE A 53 17.24 -10.10 -16.77
C ILE A 53 16.79 -8.72 -17.25
N THR A 54 17.33 -8.25 -18.39
CA THR A 54 17.02 -6.94 -18.98
C THR A 54 15.86 -6.96 -19.97
N ALA A 55 15.36 -8.14 -20.37
CA ALA A 55 14.27 -8.27 -21.35
C ALA A 55 13.03 -7.44 -20.96
N PRO A 56 12.32 -6.84 -21.94
CA PRO A 56 11.08 -6.12 -21.67
C PRO A 56 10.07 -6.95 -20.86
N THR A 57 9.24 -6.26 -20.10
CA THR A 57 8.07 -6.86 -19.44
C THR A 57 7.03 -7.27 -20.49
N ARG A 58 5.98 -8.01 -20.08
CA ARG A 58 4.88 -8.42 -20.97
C ARG A 58 4.22 -7.27 -21.75
N HIS A 59 4.36 -6.04 -21.23
CA HIS A 59 3.80 -4.82 -21.81
C HIS A 59 4.82 -4.05 -22.67
N GLY A 60 5.92 -4.68 -23.07
CA GLY A 60 6.98 -4.07 -23.90
C GLY A 60 7.85 -3.03 -23.20
N ARG A 61 7.57 -2.70 -21.92
CA ARG A 61 8.35 -1.72 -21.16
C ARG A 61 9.63 -2.33 -20.60
N GLU A 62 10.69 -1.52 -20.51
CA GLU A 62 11.90 -1.91 -19.79
C GLU A 62 11.58 -2.35 -18.36
N PRO A 63 12.25 -3.41 -17.85
CA PRO A 63 12.04 -3.85 -16.48
C PRO A 63 12.64 -2.85 -15.50
N GLU A 64 11.88 -2.51 -14.47
CA GLU A 64 12.38 -1.75 -13.31
C GLU A 64 13.54 -2.47 -12.62
N LEU A 65 14.41 -1.73 -11.93
CA LEU A 65 15.57 -2.28 -11.21
C LEU A 65 15.17 -3.41 -10.23
N ALA A 66 14.06 -3.23 -9.51
CA ALA A 66 13.51 -4.26 -8.62
C ALA A 66 13.18 -5.56 -9.37
N THR A 67 12.61 -5.45 -10.58
CA THR A 67 12.31 -6.59 -11.46
C THR A 67 13.59 -7.26 -11.94
N ARG A 68 14.61 -6.50 -12.36
CA ARG A 68 15.92 -7.04 -12.77
C ARG A 68 16.57 -7.83 -11.63
N HIS A 69 16.58 -7.30 -10.40
CA HIS A 69 17.09 -8.04 -9.25
C HIS A 69 16.26 -9.27 -8.89
N ALA A 70 14.93 -9.20 -8.99
CA ALA A 70 14.06 -10.35 -8.74
C ALA A 70 14.34 -11.48 -9.72
N ARG A 71 14.46 -11.16 -11.02
CA ARG A 71 14.88 -12.11 -12.07
C ARG A 71 16.25 -12.73 -11.76
N ARG A 72 17.26 -11.91 -11.47
CA ARG A 72 18.61 -12.39 -11.09
C ARG A 72 18.56 -13.31 -9.88
N THR A 73 17.79 -12.96 -8.85
CA THR A 73 17.67 -13.77 -7.62
C THR A 73 17.01 -15.12 -7.88
N ALA A 74 15.96 -15.15 -8.71
CA ALA A 74 15.31 -16.39 -9.12
C ALA A 74 16.27 -17.30 -9.90
N LEU A 75 17.06 -16.73 -10.83
CA LEU A 75 18.08 -17.48 -11.57
C LEU A 75 19.21 -18.01 -10.67
N ARG A 76 19.75 -17.20 -9.75
CA ARG A 76 20.76 -17.68 -8.78
C ARG A 76 20.24 -18.85 -7.97
N THR A 77 18.99 -18.79 -7.51
CA THR A 77 18.41 -19.91 -6.77
C THR A 77 18.19 -21.13 -7.66
N LEU A 78 17.76 -20.94 -8.92
CA LEU A 78 17.64 -22.03 -9.90
C LEU A 78 18.98 -22.74 -10.10
N TYR A 79 20.05 -22.03 -10.41
CA TYR A 79 21.35 -22.63 -10.69
C TYR A 79 22.02 -23.21 -9.46
N ARG A 80 21.79 -22.62 -8.28
CA ARG A 80 22.21 -23.21 -7.00
C ARG A 80 21.50 -24.55 -6.74
N THR A 81 20.19 -24.64 -6.93
CA THR A 81 19.45 -25.90 -6.78
C THR A 81 19.82 -26.90 -7.87
N ALA A 82 19.95 -26.48 -9.12
CA ALA A 82 20.38 -27.34 -10.22
C ALA A 82 21.78 -27.92 -9.98
N ARG A 83 22.71 -27.13 -9.43
CA ARG A 83 24.04 -27.61 -9.03
C ARG A 83 23.96 -28.65 -7.91
N ARG A 84 23.13 -28.42 -6.88
CA ARG A 84 22.90 -29.39 -5.79
C ARG A 84 22.38 -30.73 -6.32
N LEU A 85 21.48 -30.68 -7.32
CA LEU A 85 20.94 -31.84 -8.01
C LEU A 85 21.85 -32.40 -9.12
N ARG A 86 23.06 -31.85 -9.31
CA ARG A 86 24.04 -32.24 -10.35
C ARG A 86 23.51 -32.10 -11.80
N LEU A 87 22.64 -31.13 -12.05
CA LEU A 87 21.98 -30.88 -13.34
C LEU A 87 22.60 -29.75 -14.19
N ALA A 88 23.50 -28.93 -13.62
CA ALA A 88 24.07 -27.78 -14.31
C ALA A 88 25.56 -27.59 -14.00
N ALA A 89 26.30 -27.15 -15.01
CA ALA A 89 27.69 -26.73 -14.91
C ALA A 89 27.76 -25.19 -14.90
N GLY A 90 28.01 -24.60 -13.73
CA GLY A 90 28.16 -23.15 -13.55
C GLY A 90 26.85 -22.37 -13.39
N ASP A 91 26.90 -21.26 -12.65
CA ASP A 91 25.81 -20.28 -12.52
C ASP A 91 26.09 -19.12 -13.50
N PRO A 92 25.31 -18.96 -14.59
CA PRO A 92 25.53 -17.92 -15.60
C PRO A 92 25.23 -16.51 -15.08
N THR A 93 24.74 -16.37 -13.84
CA THR A 93 24.45 -15.08 -13.24
C THR A 93 25.53 -14.57 -12.29
N LEU A 94 26.64 -15.30 -12.13
CA LEU A 94 27.73 -14.97 -11.21
C LEU A 94 28.25 -13.54 -11.43
N ASP A 95 28.55 -13.21 -12.69
CA ASP A 95 29.14 -11.92 -13.08
C ASP A 95 28.10 -10.84 -13.42
N VAL A 96 26.80 -11.12 -13.22
CA VAL A 96 25.74 -10.14 -13.50
C VAL A 96 25.69 -9.08 -12.40
N VAL A 97 26.41 -7.99 -12.65
CA VAL A 97 26.36 -6.76 -11.85
C VAL A 97 25.09 -5.99 -12.20
N LEU A 98 24.31 -5.65 -11.17
CA LEU A 98 23.17 -4.75 -11.28
C LEU A 98 23.44 -3.55 -10.38
N PRO A 99 22.97 -2.34 -10.74
CA PRO A 99 23.04 -1.19 -9.85
C PRO A 99 22.52 -1.55 -8.46
N PRO A 100 23.11 -1.02 -7.37
CA PRO A 100 22.56 -1.23 -6.04
C PRO A 100 21.10 -0.75 -6.00
N ARG A 101 20.25 -1.45 -5.26
CA ARG A 101 18.88 -0.99 -5.03
C ARG A 101 18.97 0.32 -4.26
N GLY A 102 18.59 1.44 -4.87
CA GLY A 102 18.29 2.64 -4.10
C GLY A 102 17.10 2.34 -3.20
N SER A 103 17.26 2.39 -1.88
CA SER A 103 16.10 2.50 -0.99
C SER A 103 15.54 3.90 -1.21
N ARG A 104 14.47 4.00 -2.00
CA ARG A 104 13.59 5.15 -1.81
C ARG A 104 12.82 4.85 -0.54
N VAL A 105 13.37 5.33 0.58
CA VAL A 105 12.72 5.28 1.88
C VAL A 105 11.41 6.03 1.74
N ALA A 106 10.31 5.39 2.14
CA ALA A 106 9.03 6.06 2.16
C ALA A 106 9.03 7.01 3.36
N ARG A 107 8.95 8.32 3.15
CA ARG A 107 8.86 9.24 4.29
C ARG A 107 7.49 9.11 4.98
N PRO A 108 7.35 9.47 6.26
CA PRO A 108 6.05 9.73 6.87
C PRO A 108 5.24 10.75 6.06
N LEU A 109 3.92 10.53 5.97
CA LEU A 109 2.99 11.59 5.57
C LEU A 109 2.96 12.68 6.67
N SER A 110 2.56 13.88 6.30
CA SER A 110 2.20 14.97 7.20
C SER A 110 0.70 14.91 7.58
N ASP A 111 0.30 15.64 8.61
CA ASP A 111 -1.10 15.72 9.05
C ASP A 111 -2.03 16.28 7.96
N ASP A 112 -1.53 17.25 7.17
CA ASP A 112 -2.26 17.82 6.04
C ASP A 112 -2.48 16.80 4.93
N GLU A 113 -1.45 16.01 4.60
CA GLU A 113 -1.55 14.92 3.62
C GLU A 113 -2.52 13.83 4.07
N ILE A 114 -2.55 13.49 5.36
CA ILE A 114 -3.52 12.55 5.94
C ILE A 114 -4.93 13.10 5.82
N THR A 115 -5.12 14.37 6.13
CA THR A 115 -6.41 15.06 6.01
C THR A 115 -6.89 15.08 4.56
N LEU A 116 -5.99 15.39 3.62
CA LEU A 116 -6.26 15.35 2.18
C LEU A 116 -6.64 13.95 1.72
N CYS A 117 -5.89 12.92 2.10
CA CYS A 117 -6.23 11.54 1.76
C CYS A 117 -7.58 11.08 2.33
N ARG A 118 -7.90 11.43 3.59
CA ARG A 118 -9.23 11.17 4.18
C ARG A 118 -10.33 11.84 3.36
N ALA A 119 -10.15 13.08 2.93
CA ALA A 119 -11.10 13.77 2.04
C ALA A 119 -11.23 13.06 0.67
N SER A 120 -10.11 12.64 0.08
CA SER A 120 -10.10 11.92 -1.21
C SER A 120 -10.81 10.57 -1.16
N THR A 121 -10.81 9.87 -0.01
CA THR A 121 -11.60 8.63 0.12
C THR A 121 -13.11 8.88 -0.05
N ARG A 122 -13.62 10.04 0.39
CA ARG A 122 -15.04 10.44 0.26
C ARG A 122 -15.38 10.91 -1.16
N ALA A 123 -14.45 11.59 -1.82
CA ALA A 123 -14.63 12.05 -3.20
C ALA A 123 -14.68 10.88 -4.21
N THR A 124 -14.10 9.73 -3.86
CA THR A 124 -14.04 8.59 -4.77
C THR A 124 -15.37 7.83 -4.80
N ARG A 125 -16.04 7.79 -5.96
CA ARG A 125 -17.29 7.02 -6.16
C ARG A 125 -17.04 5.58 -6.61
N GLY A 126 -18.10 4.77 -6.56
CA GLY A 126 -18.14 3.43 -7.16
C GLY A 126 -18.03 2.26 -6.17
N PRO A 127 -18.14 1.01 -6.67
CA PRO A 127 -18.32 -0.19 -5.84
C PRO A 127 -17.20 -0.44 -4.82
N SER A 128 -15.98 0.07 -5.07
CA SER A 128 -14.81 -0.12 -4.20
C SER A 128 -14.52 1.06 -3.28
N ALA A 129 -15.35 2.10 -3.24
CA ALA A 129 -15.12 3.29 -2.42
C ALA A 129 -15.03 2.97 -0.93
N SER A 130 -16.00 2.19 -0.41
CA SER A 130 -16.00 1.73 0.98
C SER A 130 -14.76 0.90 1.33
N LEU A 131 -14.29 0.04 0.41
CA LEU A 131 -13.07 -0.77 0.62
C LEU A 131 -11.81 0.08 0.71
N ARG A 132 -11.68 1.14 -0.09
CA ARG A 132 -10.55 2.07 -0.01
C ARG A 132 -10.52 2.82 1.31
N ALA A 133 -11.65 3.37 1.75
CA ALA A 133 -11.75 4.05 3.03
C ALA A 133 -11.42 3.09 4.20
N THR A 134 -11.95 1.86 4.14
CA THR A 134 -11.68 0.81 5.14
C THR A 134 -10.19 0.45 5.17
N ALA A 135 -9.57 0.22 4.01
CA ALA A 135 -8.14 -0.07 3.92
C ALA A 135 -7.28 1.09 4.45
N TRP A 136 -7.68 2.34 4.18
CA TRP A 136 -7.01 3.52 4.70
C TRP A 136 -7.11 3.62 6.22
N ALA A 137 -8.30 3.43 6.79
CA ALA A 137 -8.53 3.42 8.24
C ALA A 137 -7.67 2.37 8.95
N LEU A 138 -7.56 1.16 8.38
CA LEU A 138 -6.70 0.10 8.91
C LEU A 138 -5.21 0.44 8.74
N GLY A 139 -4.83 1.12 7.66
CA GLY A 139 -3.47 1.63 7.45
C GLY A 139 -3.07 2.70 8.47
N GLU A 140 -3.98 3.61 8.85
CA GLU A 140 -3.80 4.58 9.95
C GLU A 140 -3.58 3.85 11.29
N ALA A 141 -4.21 2.69 11.46
CA ALA A 141 -3.97 1.78 12.59
C ALA A 141 -2.68 0.95 12.44
N THR A 142 -1.76 1.37 11.56
CA THR A 142 -0.45 0.74 11.26
C THR A 142 -0.48 -0.60 10.52
N ALA A 143 -1.66 -1.09 10.12
CA ALA A 143 -1.77 -2.38 9.46
C ALA A 143 -1.06 -2.38 8.10
N VAL A 144 -0.30 -3.44 7.80
CA VAL A 144 0.31 -3.59 6.47
C VAL A 144 -0.66 -4.23 5.49
N SER A 145 -0.45 -3.99 4.19
CA SER A 145 -1.33 -4.51 3.12
C SER A 145 -1.70 -5.99 3.22
N SER A 146 -0.80 -6.86 3.69
CA SER A 146 -1.09 -8.28 3.90
C SER A 146 -1.92 -8.55 5.16
N GLU A 147 -1.74 -7.78 6.22
CA GLU A 147 -2.59 -7.85 7.44
C GLU A 147 -4.00 -7.40 7.09
N ILE A 148 -4.16 -6.23 6.44
CA ILE A 148 -5.45 -5.63 6.07
C ILE A 148 -6.37 -6.63 5.34
N THR A 149 -5.81 -7.49 4.48
CA THR A 149 -6.61 -8.48 3.74
C THR A 149 -7.24 -9.57 4.61
N GLN A 150 -6.75 -9.75 5.84
CA GLN A 150 -7.14 -10.82 6.76
C GLN A 150 -8.03 -10.33 7.90
N ILE A 151 -8.13 -9.02 8.12
CA ILE A 151 -8.86 -8.45 9.25
C ILE A 151 -10.36 -8.65 9.07
N ARG A 152 -10.99 -9.25 10.08
CA ARG A 152 -12.42 -9.57 10.16
C ARG A 152 -13.16 -8.61 11.08
N VAL A 153 -14.49 -8.64 11.03
CA VAL A 153 -15.35 -7.91 11.99
C VAL A 153 -15.04 -8.33 13.43
N CYS A 154 -14.80 -9.62 13.67
CA CYS A 154 -14.45 -10.14 15.00
C CYS A 154 -13.09 -9.67 15.54
N ASP A 155 -12.23 -9.07 14.71
CA ASP A 155 -10.94 -8.50 15.12
C ASP A 155 -11.06 -7.08 15.70
N LEU A 156 -12.22 -6.45 15.56
CA LEU A 156 -12.54 -5.21 16.27
C LEU A 156 -12.85 -5.53 17.74
N ASP A 157 -12.45 -4.63 18.66
CA ASP A 157 -12.75 -4.80 20.08
C ASP A 157 -14.26 -4.68 20.38
N ASP A 158 -14.92 -3.75 19.70
CA ASP A 158 -16.38 -3.59 19.68
C ASP A 158 -16.82 -3.20 18.25
N PRO A 159 -17.50 -4.07 17.49
CA PRO A 159 -17.96 -3.73 16.13
C PRO A 159 -18.90 -2.53 16.05
N GLN A 160 -19.63 -2.21 17.12
CA GLN A 160 -20.57 -1.07 17.16
C GLN A 160 -19.87 0.25 17.51
N ASN A 161 -18.75 0.19 18.22
CA ASN A 161 -17.95 1.36 18.57
C ASN A 161 -16.45 1.03 18.62
N PRO A 162 -15.83 0.70 17.48
CA PRO A 162 -14.49 0.13 17.46
C PRO A 162 -13.47 1.18 17.86
N ARG A 163 -12.65 0.86 18.86
CA ARG A 163 -11.52 1.69 19.29
C ARG A 163 -10.18 1.03 19.01
N ARG A 164 -10.18 -0.30 18.92
CA ARG A 164 -8.99 -1.09 18.67
C ARG A 164 -9.26 -2.19 17.67
N VAL A 165 -8.21 -2.60 16.97
CA VAL A 165 -8.24 -3.72 16.02
C VAL A 165 -7.06 -4.64 16.29
N ARG A 166 -7.31 -5.95 16.28
CA ARG A 166 -6.25 -6.96 16.33
C ARG A 166 -5.61 -7.11 14.96
N LEU A 167 -4.29 -6.92 14.90
CA LEU A 167 -3.50 -7.12 13.71
C LEU A 167 -2.79 -8.47 13.82
N PRO A 168 -2.99 -9.38 12.85
CA PRO A 168 -2.50 -10.77 12.95
C PRO A 168 -0.98 -10.90 12.83
N GLY A 169 -0.26 -9.82 12.47
CA GLY A 169 1.16 -9.89 12.18
C GLY A 169 1.45 -10.50 10.80
N THR A 170 2.73 -10.56 10.49
CA THR A 170 3.29 -11.21 9.31
C THR A 170 4.64 -11.82 9.68
N ARG A 171 5.31 -12.50 8.74
CA ARG A 171 6.70 -12.93 8.96
C ARG A 171 7.65 -11.76 9.30
N ARG A 172 7.32 -10.53 8.89
CA ARG A 172 8.14 -9.32 9.11
C ARG A 172 7.61 -8.39 10.19
N HIS A 173 6.39 -8.61 10.67
CA HIS A 173 5.72 -7.72 11.61
C HIS A 173 5.08 -8.53 12.73
N ASP A 174 5.28 -8.15 13.98
CA ASP A 174 4.66 -8.85 15.09
C ASP A 174 3.16 -8.55 15.17
N ALA A 175 2.41 -9.55 15.61
CA ALA A 175 1.00 -9.41 15.92
C ALA A 175 0.81 -8.43 17.08
N ARG A 176 -0.21 -7.58 17.00
CA ARG A 176 -0.44 -6.50 17.95
C ARG A 176 -1.86 -6.01 17.94
N THR A 177 -2.26 -5.31 19.00
CA THR A 177 -3.52 -4.56 19.02
C THR A 177 -3.21 -3.11 18.71
N ALA A 178 -3.84 -2.56 17.66
CA ALA A 178 -3.65 -1.18 17.25
C ALA A 178 -4.85 -0.31 17.64
N THR A 179 -4.58 0.92 18.04
CA THR A 179 -5.60 1.93 18.31
C THR A 179 -6.08 2.55 17.00
N LEU A 180 -7.39 2.74 16.88
CA LEU A 180 -8.00 3.42 15.75
C LEU A 180 -8.02 4.94 15.98
N THR A 181 -7.83 5.70 14.91
CA THR A 181 -8.12 7.13 14.93
C THR A 181 -9.63 7.35 15.03
N VAL A 182 -10.08 8.51 15.50
CA VAL A 182 -11.52 8.86 15.54
C VAL A 182 -12.17 8.68 14.17
N TRP A 183 -11.46 9.10 13.10
CA TRP A 183 -11.93 8.92 11.73
C TRP A 183 -12.01 7.43 11.35
N GLY A 184 -10.97 6.65 11.66
CA GLY A 184 -10.94 5.21 11.39
C GLY A 184 -12.06 4.45 12.11
N SER A 185 -12.34 4.79 13.37
CA SER A 185 -13.46 4.23 14.15
C SER A 185 -14.81 4.43 13.46
N ILE A 186 -15.07 5.62 12.91
CA ILE A 186 -16.31 5.92 12.19
C ILE A 186 -16.43 5.04 10.94
N ILE A 187 -15.38 4.98 10.12
CA ILE A 187 -15.36 4.19 8.89
C ILE A 187 -15.54 2.70 9.17
N LEU A 188 -14.84 2.17 10.19
CA LEU A 188 -14.90 0.75 10.52
C LEU A 188 -16.23 0.37 11.16
N ARG A 189 -16.86 1.24 11.94
CA ARG A 189 -18.22 1.03 12.47
C ARG A 189 -19.23 0.88 11.33
N GLU A 190 -19.24 1.82 10.39
CA GLU A 190 -20.17 1.77 9.24
C GLU A 190 -19.95 0.51 8.41
N ARG A 191 -18.69 0.13 8.18
CA ARG A 191 -18.33 -1.08 7.44
C ARG A 191 -18.74 -2.35 8.19
N ALA A 192 -18.49 -2.41 9.50
CA ALA A 192 -18.83 -3.54 10.35
C ALA A 192 -20.35 -3.74 10.41
N ALA A 193 -21.13 -2.67 10.62
CA ALA A 193 -22.59 -2.74 10.63
C ALA A 193 -23.16 -3.32 9.33
N LEU A 194 -22.64 -2.89 8.16
CA LEU A 194 -23.04 -3.41 6.86
C LEU A 194 -22.72 -4.91 6.72
N LEU A 195 -21.51 -5.31 7.09
CA LEU A 195 -21.05 -6.70 6.92
C LEU A 195 -21.67 -7.65 7.92
N GLN A 196 -21.86 -7.21 9.16
CA GLN A 196 -22.33 -8.07 10.24
C GLN A 196 -23.78 -8.51 10.00
N HIS A 197 -24.61 -7.65 9.40
CA HIS A 197 -25.98 -7.98 9.03
C HIS A 197 -26.05 -9.07 7.94
N THR A 198 -25.11 -9.10 7.00
CA THR A 198 -25.19 -10.00 5.83
C THR A 198 -24.31 -11.24 5.96
N TYR A 199 -23.13 -11.12 6.59
CA TYR A 199 -22.07 -12.12 6.57
C TYR A 199 -21.56 -12.49 7.97
N GLY A 200 -22.07 -11.85 9.02
CA GLY A 200 -21.68 -12.14 10.41
C GLY A 200 -20.28 -11.63 10.80
N SER A 201 -19.77 -12.14 11.92
CA SER A 201 -18.51 -11.67 12.54
C SER A 201 -17.24 -12.07 11.80
N GLU A 202 -17.30 -13.11 10.97
CA GLU A 202 -16.13 -13.62 10.22
C GLU A 202 -15.89 -12.88 8.90
N ALA A 203 -16.74 -11.90 8.58
CA ALA A 203 -16.64 -11.12 7.35
C ALA A 203 -15.36 -10.27 7.32
N LEU A 204 -14.65 -10.31 6.19
CA LEU A 204 -13.45 -9.50 5.97
C LEU A 204 -13.81 -8.02 5.78
N LEU A 205 -13.16 -7.13 6.52
CA LEU A 205 -13.46 -5.70 6.50
C LEU A 205 -13.08 -5.07 5.16
N ALA A 206 -11.85 -5.30 4.70
CA ALA A 206 -11.23 -4.56 3.60
C ALA A 206 -10.91 -5.42 2.36
N TYR A 207 -11.42 -6.64 2.28
CA TYR A 207 -11.18 -7.53 1.15
C TYR A 207 -12.43 -8.33 0.75
N GLY A 208 -12.83 -8.22 -0.51
CA GLY A 208 -13.96 -8.96 -1.10
C GLY A 208 -13.60 -9.74 -2.36
N GLY A 209 -12.30 -10.04 -2.56
CA GLY A 209 -11.85 -10.80 -3.72
C GLY A 209 -11.87 -12.32 -3.49
N HIS A 210 -11.64 -13.08 -4.57
CA HIS A 210 -11.69 -14.55 -4.56
C HIS A 210 -10.35 -15.21 -4.19
N ALA A 211 -9.26 -14.44 -4.09
CA ALA A 211 -7.96 -15.01 -3.75
C ALA A 211 -7.86 -15.19 -2.23
N PRO A 212 -7.06 -16.16 -1.75
CA PRO A 212 -6.87 -16.35 -0.32
C PRO A 212 -6.38 -15.06 0.38
N PRO A 213 -7.02 -14.63 1.48
CA PRO A 213 -6.53 -13.58 2.36
C PRO A 213 -5.08 -13.81 2.79
N GLY A 214 -4.30 -12.75 2.96
CA GLY A 214 -2.86 -12.82 3.25
C GLY A 214 -1.99 -13.22 2.04
N GLY A 215 -2.61 -13.73 0.96
CA GLY A 215 -1.91 -14.11 -0.26
C GLY A 215 -1.49 -12.92 -1.13
N ALA A 216 -0.58 -13.18 -2.07
CA ALA A 216 0.03 -12.15 -2.92
C ALA A 216 -0.97 -11.31 -3.72
N LYS A 217 -2.01 -11.96 -4.26
CA LYS A 217 -3.06 -11.30 -5.06
C LYS A 217 -3.94 -10.42 -4.18
N ALA A 218 -4.34 -10.91 -3.01
CA ALA A 218 -5.12 -10.13 -2.04
C ALA A 218 -4.32 -8.91 -1.55
N GLN A 219 -3.05 -9.11 -1.17
CA GLN A 219 -2.14 -8.05 -0.77
C GLN A 219 -2.00 -6.98 -1.86
N ALA A 220 -1.80 -7.40 -3.12
CA ALA A 220 -1.68 -6.47 -4.24
C ALA A 220 -2.97 -5.64 -4.45
N SER A 221 -4.14 -6.26 -4.27
CA SER A 221 -5.43 -5.56 -4.34
C SER A 221 -5.54 -4.43 -3.31
N VAL A 222 -5.25 -4.73 -2.04
CA VAL A 222 -5.27 -3.71 -0.97
C VAL A 222 -4.18 -2.65 -1.16
N CYS A 223 -2.97 -3.05 -1.56
CA CYS A 223 -1.89 -2.11 -1.87
C CYS A 223 -2.31 -1.13 -2.99
N ASN A 224 -2.97 -1.64 -4.03
CA ASN A 224 -3.52 -0.79 -5.09
C ASN A 224 -4.65 0.12 -4.58
N ALA A 225 -5.49 -0.35 -3.66
CA ALA A 225 -6.53 0.48 -3.03
C ALA A 225 -5.90 1.66 -2.26
N LEU A 226 -4.87 1.43 -1.46
CA LEU A 226 -4.12 2.50 -0.78
C LEU A 226 -3.46 3.46 -1.77
N ARG A 227 -2.83 2.94 -2.83
CA ARG A 227 -2.26 3.77 -3.90
C ARG A 227 -3.31 4.63 -4.60
N GLN A 228 -4.52 4.14 -4.81
CA GLN A 228 -5.60 4.91 -5.42
C GLN A 228 -6.01 6.09 -4.53
N VAL A 229 -5.96 5.95 -3.21
CA VAL A 229 -6.20 7.07 -2.28
C VAL A 229 -5.10 8.10 -2.41
N LEU A 230 -3.82 7.68 -2.40
CA LEU A 230 -2.67 8.57 -2.61
C LEU A 230 -2.72 9.29 -3.96
N ASP A 231 -3.08 8.58 -5.03
CA ASP A 231 -3.22 9.14 -6.38
C ASP A 231 -4.36 10.17 -6.46
N SER A 232 -5.49 9.86 -5.83
CA SER A 232 -6.64 10.78 -5.74
C SER A 232 -6.35 12.00 -4.85
N ALA A 233 -5.31 11.94 -4.01
CA ALA A 233 -4.79 13.07 -3.25
C ALA A 233 -3.66 13.82 -3.99
N GLY A 234 -3.26 13.37 -5.19
CA GLY A 234 -2.17 13.97 -5.96
C GLY A 234 -0.76 13.61 -5.48
N LEU A 235 -0.63 12.77 -4.44
CA LEU A 235 0.61 12.48 -3.73
C LEU A 235 1.47 11.38 -4.37
N LEU A 236 0.88 10.54 -5.23
CA LEU A 236 1.58 9.37 -5.79
C LEU A 236 2.74 9.76 -6.74
N ARG A 237 2.79 11.01 -7.20
CA ARG A 237 3.87 11.55 -8.03
C ARG A 237 5.12 11.91 -7.23
N GLU A 238 5.01 12.04 -5.92
CA GLU A 238 6.14 12.32 -5.05
C GLU A 238 7.04 11.08 -4.93
N SER A 239 8.35 11.33 -5.09
CA SER A 239 9.31 10.25 -5.27
C SER A 239 9.51 9.39 -4.02
N ASP A 240 9.15 9.91 -2.86
CA ASP A 240 9.29 9.37 -1.51
C ASP A 240 7.95 9.02 -0.83
N ILE A 241 6.80 9.18 -1.51
CA ILE A 241 5.50 8.77 -0.99
C ILE A 241 5.12 7.37 -1.48
N ARG A 242 4.76 6.48 -0.56
CA ARG A 242 4.29 5.12 -0.84
C ARG A 242 3.14 4.75 0.11
N PRO A 243 2.42 3.63 -0.09
CA PRO A 243 1.46 3.15 0.90
C PRO A 243 2.04 2.97 2.31
N ALA A 244 3.34 2.71 2.43
CA ALA A 244 4.04 2.65 3.72
C ALA A 244 4.14 4.02 4.43
N SER A 245 4.12 5.14 3.70
CA SER A 245 4.14 6.49 4.27
C SER A 245 3.01 6.74 5.27
N LEU A 246 1.85 6.09 5.07
CA LEU A 246 0.70 6.18 5.97
C LEU A 246 1.00 5.63 7.36
N ARG A 247 1.58 4.43 7.45
CA ARG A 247 1.94 3.83 8.75
C ARG A 247 3.14 4.53 9.37
N HIS A 248 4.05 5.05 8.54
CA HIS A 248 5.20 5.83 8.97
C HIS A 248 4.76 7.13 9.63
N TRP A 249 3.71 7.78 9.10
CA TRP A 249 3.04 8.91 9.77
C TRP A 249 2.56 8.52 11.16
N THR A 250 1.78 7.43 11.32
CA THR A 250 1.31 7.01 12.65
C THR A 250 2.46 6.79 13.64
N GLY A 251 3.54 6.15 13.18
CA GLY A 251 4.74 5.95 14.00
C GLY A 251 5.43 7.26 14.38
N ARG A 252 5.58 8.17 13.40
CA ARG A 252 6.17 9.50 13.61
C ARG A 252 5.35 10.37 14.55
N SER A 253 4.02 10.45 14.34
CA SER A 253 3.12 11.20 15.22
C SER A 253 3.14 10.67 16.66
N ALA A 254 3.24 9.35 16.86
CA ALA A 254 3.39 8.77 18.19
C ALA A 254 4.71 9.19 18.85
N TYR A 255 5.81 9.16 18.09
CA TYR A 255 7.13 9.59 18.56
C TYR A 255 7.14 11.08 18.93
N ASP A 256 6.63 11.94 18.05
CA ASP A 256 6.54 13.40 18.28
C ASP A 256 5.64 13.73 19.49
N ALA A 257 4.65 12.88 19.79
CA ALA A 257 3.83 12.97 21.01
C ALA A 257 4.54 12.46 22.29
N GLY A 258 5.83 12.11 22.22
CA GLY A 258 6.64 11.66 23.35
C GLY A 258 6.66 10.15 23.59
N THR A 259 6.15 9.34 22.65
CA THR A 259 6.22 7.88 22.77
C THR A 259 7.67 7.42 22.54
N PRO A 260 8.28 6.64 23.46
CA PRO A 260 9.64 6.16 23.28
C PRO A 260 9.74 5.23 22.06
N VAL A 261 10.91 5.23 21.39
CA VAL A 261 11.10 4.56 20.09
C VAL A 261 10.81 3.06 20.14
N GLU A 262 11.03 2.39 21.27
CA GLU A 262 10.72 0.97 21.47
C GLU A 262 9.21 0.72 21.50
N ALA A 263 8.44 1.65 22.07
CA ALA A 263 6.99 1.58 22.03
C ALA A 263 6.45 1.90 20.62
N VAL A 264 7.09 2.81 19.88
CA VAL A 264 6.79 3.05 18.46
C VAL A 264 7.10 1.82 17.61
N ALA A 265 8.21 1.14 17.87
CA ALA A 265 8.56 -0.12 17.19
C ALA A 265 7.48 -1.18 17.41
N ARG A 266 7.01 -1.36 18.66
CA ARG A 266 5.89 -2.26 18.97
C ARG A 266 4.59 -1.83 18.31
N LEU A 267 4.29 -0.54 18.25
CA LEU A 267 3.13 0.02 17.54
C LEU A 267 3.16 -0.32 16.04
N LEU A 268 4.33 -0.26 15.40
CA LEU A 268 4.53 -0.65 14.00
C LEU A 268 4.73 -2.16 13.82
N GLY A 269 4.83 -2.94 14.90
CA GLY A 269 5.15 -4.37 14.86
C GLY A 269 6.57 -4.67 14.39
N HIS A 270 7.50 -3.72 14.49
CA HIS A 270 8.88 -3.89 14.09
C HIS A 270 9.68 -4.66 15.15
N ARG A 271 10.66 -5.45 14.67
CA ARG A 271 11.66 -6.15 15.51
C ARG A 271 13.02 -5.45 15.55
N SER A 272 13.17 -4.40 14.75
CA SER A 272 14.41 -3.62 14.65
C SER A 272 14.12 -2.16 14.96
N LEU A 273 14.89 -1.59 15.89
CA LEU A 273 14.84 -0.17 16.22
C LEU A 273 15.43 0.68 15.09
N ASP A 274 16.47 0.22 14.40
CA ASP A 274 17.03 0.92 13.24
C ASP A 274 16.00 1.04 12.11
N ALA A 275 15.27 -0.04 11.80
CA ALA A 275 14.20 -0.01 10.81
C ALA A 275 13.07 0.92 11.24
N THR A 276 12.76 0.97 12.54
CA THR A 276 11.77 1.89 13.10
C THR A 276 12.22 3.34 12.94
N ALA A 277 13.47 3.65 13.28
CA ALA A 277 14.03 4.98 13.14
C ALA A 277 14.06 5.44 11.66
N GLU A 278 14.45 4.57 10.74
CA GLU A 278 14.42 4.86 9.30
C GLU A 278 12.99 5.12 8.80
N ASP A 279 12.04 4.27 9.16
CA ASP A 279 10.64 4.39 8.71
C ASP A 279 9.95 5.65 9.27
N ILE A 280 10.24 6.07 10.50
CA ILE A 280 9.68 7.31 11.08
C ILE A 280 10.52 8.56 10.75
N ALA A 281 11.54 8.45 9.90
CA ALA A 281 12.48 9.52 9.57
C ALA A 281 13.12 10.18 10.81
N LEU A 282 13.51 9.35 11.79
CA LEU A 282 14.27 9.77 12.96
C LEU A 282 15.76 9.76 12.62
N ASP A 283 16.32 10.95 12.42
CA ASP A 283 17.76 11.12 12.34
C ASP A 283 18.34 11.30 13.75
N TRP A 284 18.74 10.19 14.36
CA TRP A 284 19.36 10.17 15.69
C TRP A 284 20.89 10.30 15.63
N ARG A 285 21.49 10.19 14.43
CA ARG A 285 22.95 10.23 14.24
C ARG A 285 23.46 11.63 13.98
N HIS A 286 22.62 12.48 13.40
CA HIS A 286 22.89 13.89 13.27
C HIS A 286 22.08 14.63 14.35
N PRO A 287 22.74 15.34 15.30
CA PRO A 287 22.00 16.23 16.18
C PRO A 287 21.25 17.24 15.28
N SER A 288 19.94 17.34 15.49
CA SER A 288 19.15 18.41 14.86
C SER A 288 19.89 19.73 15.04
N PRO A 289 20.00 20.59 14.02
CA PRO A 289 20.47 21.94 14.26
C PRO A 289 19.61 22.52 15.38
N ASP A 290 20.27 23.05 16.42
CA ASP A 290 19.62 23.66 17.58
C ASP A 290 18.41 24.49 17.12
N PRO A 291 17.26 24.45 17.82
CA PRO A 291 16.21 25.42 17.55
C PRO A 291 16.86 26.80 17.68
N SER A 292 16.95 27.49 16.54
CA SER A 292 17.50 28.84 16.44
C SER A 292 17.00 29.63 17.64
N PRO A 293 17.88 30.30 18.42
CA PRO A 293 17.48 30.97 19.64
C PRO A 293 16.28 31.86 19.32
N ALA A 294 15.19 31.66 20.07
CA ALA A 294 13.99 32.46 19.95
C ALA A 294 14.40 33.95 19.84
N PRO A 295 13.77 34.73 18.95
CA PRO A 295 14.12 36.13 18.80
C PRO A 295 14.09 36.75 20.20
N SER A 296 15.22 37.32 20.61
CA SER A 296 15.32 38.10 21.83
C SER A 296 14.16 39.11 21.83
N PRO A 297 13.55 39.42 22.99
CA PRO A 297 12.48 40.42 23.07
C PRO A 297 13.07 41.79 22.70
N GLY A 298 13.11 42.07 21.40
CA GLY A 298 13.64 43.26 20.80
C GLY A 298 12.55 44.30 20.73
N THR A 299 12.66 45.28 21.62
CA THR A 299 12.42 46.70 21.36
C THR A 299 11.00 47.06 20.93
N ALA A 300 10.27 47.65 21.88
CA ALA A 300 9.02 48.37 21.61
C ALA A 300 9.22 49.37 20.44
N PRO A 301 8.28 49.45 19.48
CA PRO A 301 8.33 50.47 18.46
C PRO A 301 8.03 51.86 19.05
N ASP A 302 8.89 52.82 18.76
CA ASP A 302 8.65 54.25 19.03
C ASP A 302 7.37 54.73 18.30
N PRO A 303 6.54 55.59 18.92
CA PRO A 303 5.25 55.99 18.37
C PRO A 303 5.34 57.35 17.66
N VAL A 304 5.51 57.38 16.34
CA VAL A 304 5.39 58.60 15.50
C VAL A 304 5.05 58.10 14.08
N LEU A 305 3.97 58.42 13.36
CA LEU A 305 3.03 59.55 13.32
C LEU A 305 1.70 59.05 12.73
N MET A 306 0.59 59.41 13.37
CA MET A 306 -0.72 59.46 12.73
C MET A 306 -0.72 60.52 11.63
N THR A 307 -1.14 60.19 10.41
CA THR A 307 -1.86 61.14 9.58
C THR A 307 -2.94 60.45 8.74
N SER A 308 -4.16 60.77 9.15
CA SER A 308 -5.47 60.73 8.48
C SER A 308 -5.53 60.46 6.98
N ALA A 309 -6.42 59.55 6.58
CA ALA A 309 -7.34 59.78 5.46
C ALA A 309 -8.65 58.99 5.69
N VAL A 310 -9.64 59.73 6.18
CA VAL A 310 -11.06 59.37 6.19
C VAL A 310 -11.62 59.52 4.77
N ALA A 311 -12.32 58.50 4.26
CA ALA A 311 -13.33 58.67 3.22
C ALA A 311 -14.43 57.62 3.42
N THR A 312 -15.58 58.10 3.90
CA THR A 312 -16.81 57.36 4.15
C THR A 312 -17.73 57.43 2.92
N CYS A 313 -18.63 56.43 2.83
CA CYS A 313 -19.98 56.48 2.22
C CYS A 313 -20.02 56.53 0.67
N THR A 314 -20.93 55.89 -0.08
CA THR A 314 -22.26 55.28 0.13
C THR A 314 -22.60 54.60 -1.21
N GLY A 315 -23.13 53.37 -1.29
CA GLY A 315 -24.57 53.07 -1.11
C GLY A 315 -25.27 52.89 -2.47
N SER A 316 -25.85 51.72 -2.73
CA SER A 316 -27.28 51.58 -3.10
C SER A 316 -27.62 50.15 -3.55
N ALA A 317 -28.70 49.65 -2.96
CA ALA A 317 -29.35 48.37 -3.19
C ALA A 317 -30.44 48.44 -4.27
N ARG A 318 -31.09 47.27 -4.47
CA ARG A 318 -32.37 46.93 -5.14
C ARG A 318 -32.14 46.18 -6.46
N GLY A 319 -32.79 45.05 -6.75
CA GLY A 319 -33.87 44.32 -6.09
C GLY A 319 -34.68 43.54 -7.14
N ALA A 320 -35.55 42.64 -6.66
CA ALA A 320 -36.73 42.05 -7.30
C ALA A 320 -36.73 40.53 -7.59
N SER A 321 -37.66 39.90 -6.86
CA SER A 321 -38.24 38.56 -6.92
C SER A 321 -39.23 38.34 -8.08
N ALA A 322 -39.53 37.07 -8.40
CA ALA A 322 -40.89 36.51 -8.59
C ALA A 322 -40.75 34.97 -8.82
N HIS A 323 -41.23 34.09 -7.92
CA HIS A 323 -42.57 33.47 -7.86
C HIS A 323 -43.05 32.74 -9.12
N ALA A 324 -43.22 31.40 -9.04
CA ALA A 324 -44.50 30.71 -9.27
C ALA A 324 -44.39 29.18 -9.02
N ASP A 325 -45.53 28.61 -8.67
CA ASP A 325 -45.85 27.34 -8.01
C ASP A 325 -46.35 26.26 -9.00
N VAL A 326 -46.77 25.09 -8.47
CA VAL A 326 -47.66 24.03 -9.01
C VAL A 326 -47.00 22.67 -9.36
N GLY A 327 -47.28 21.65 -8.54
CA GLY A 327 -47.14 20.20 -8.84
C GLY A 327 -48.45 19.59 -9.39
N PRO A 328 -48.78 18.30 -9.18
CA PRO A 328 -48.00 17.06 -9.18
C PRO A 328 -48.50 16.05 -10.27
N GLY A 329 -47.78 14.96 -10.54
CA GLY A 329 -48.20 13.91 -11.49
C GLY A 329 -47.75 12.51 -11.06
N ALA A 330 -48.70 11.58 -11.00
CA ALA A 330 -48.60 10.24 -10.42
C ALA A 330 -48.34 9.13 -11.46
N ALA A 331 -47.54 8.12 -11.06
CA ALA A 331 -47.62 6.66 -11.35
C ALA A 331 -47.53 6.15 -12.82
N PRO A 332 -47.44 4.82 -13.07
CA PRO A 332 -46.57 3.77 -12.50
C PRO A 332 -45.90 2.89 -13.59
N LEU A 333 -44.74 2.29 -13.31
CA LEU A 333 -44.18 1.14 -14.06
C LEU A 333 -43.38 0.33 -13.02
N GLY A 334 -43.55 -0.97 -12.81
CA GLY A 334 -43.81 -2.05 -13.74
C GLY A 334 -42.83 -3.16 -13.34
N THR A 335 -43.38 -4.27 -12.89
CA THR A 335 -42.69 -5.48 -12.40
C THR A 335 -41.82 -6.17 -13.47
N ASP A 336 -40.95 -7.04 -12.95
CA ASP A 336 -40.20 -8.10 -13.63
C ASP A 336 -39.06 -7.71 -14.59
N ARG A 337 -37.84 -8.10 -14.17
CA ARG A 337 -36.84 -8.67 -15.08
C ARG A 337 -35.90 -9.63 -14.35
N HIS A 338 -36.23 -10.90 -14.48
CA HIS A 338 -35.36 -12.06 -14.67
C HIS A 338 -33.84 -11.84 -14.50
N LEU A 339 -33.29 -12.52 -13.50
CA LEU A 339 -31.90 -12.95 -13.42
C LEU A 339 -31.57 -13.85 -14.63
N SER A 340 -30.67 -13.40 -15.49
CA SER A 340 -29.95 -14.26 -16.44
C SER A 340 -28.49 -14.37 -15.99
N LEU A 341 -28.17 -15.54 -15.45
CA LEU A 341 -26.81 -16.04 -15.31
C LEU A 341 -26.18 -16.15 -16.71
N VAL A 342 -25.16 -15.35 -16.98
CA VAL A 342 -24.26 -15.54 -18.12
C VAL A 342 -22.93 -16.06 -17.59
N THR A 343 -22.70 -17.33 -17.89
CA THR A 343 -21.48 -18.11 -17.66
C THR A 343 -20.40 -17.60 -18.61
N LEU A 344 -19.37 -16.91 -18.09
CA LEU A 344 -18.17 -16.59 -18.86
C LEU A 344 -17.15 -17.74 -18.72
N ARG A 345 -17.17 -18.64 -19.71
CA ARG A 345 -16.04 -19.45 -20.17
C ARG A 345 -15.21 -18.57 -21.11
N GLU A 346 -13.95 -18.30 -20.79
CA GLU A 346 -12.93 -17.91 -21.80
C GLU A 346 -11.54 -18.41 -21.38
N ASP A 347 -11.19 -19.54 -21.97
CA ASP A 347 -9.99 -19.83 -22.77
C ASP A 347 -8.68 -19.09 -22.49
N PHE A 348 -7.70 -19.89 -22.05
CA PHE A 348 -6.27 -19.60 -22.12
C PHE A 348 -5.72 -19.93 -23.52
N ARG A 349 -5.04 -18.95 -24.13
CA ARG A 349 -3.96 -19.18 -25.10
C ARG A 349 -2.77 -18.27 -24.77
#